data_AF-A0A660L8W8-F1
#
_entry.id   AF-A0A660L8W8-F1
#
_cell.length_a   1.000
_cell.length_b   1.000
_cell.length_c   1.000
_cell.angle_alpha   90.00
_cell.angle_beta   90.00
_cell.angle_gamma   90.00
#
_symmetry.space_group_name_H-M   'P 1'
#
loop_
_entity.id
_entity.type
_entity.pdbx_description
1 polymer ?
#
loop_
_entity_poly.entity_id
_entity_poly.type
_entity_poly.pdbx_seq_one_letter_code
_entity_poly.pdbx_strand_id
1 'polypeptide(L)'
;MRLLAFLLVLLAVPATASAAETIGIEGTELVYRTDPAADDHGTFLLMEGDTKDELFVIGGGVTPGPGCEGVEISCSVAGITAVRVIGGSGDENVEVRGPWPVIADLGAGDDLFSATAPNAVIAGGPGDDRLDVYNEAAAPGPFQVDGGVGDDTLTFAGRAPGVTLNGGEGDDLLALALTGPGGVPVDFICGPGADRTIGEPQDRNGDGCARPVTGLTSLRRVDRRFREGRLEAPARTTVTLRRRTARGTVDGTLIARRTVQAPAGPLRVQLKTTAAGRRALRRTPKLPVWASIRTRTGSDSAEVIFASKLG
;
A
#
# COMPACT_ATOMS: atom_id res chain seq x y z
N MET A 1 -27.37 56.88 -36.88
CA MET A 1 -27.27 55.91 -35.76
C MET A 1 -27.29 54.52 -36.34
N ARG A 2 -26.15 53.80 -36.33
CA ARG A 2 -26.06 52.40 -36.77
C ARG A 2 -26.15 51.52 -35.53
N LEU A 3 -27.20 50.69 -35.46
CA LEU A 3 -27.41 49.71 -34.40
C LEU A 3 -26.60 48.45 -34.75
N LEU A 4 -25.62 48.09 -33.93
CA LEU A 4 -24.88 46.84 -34.03
C LEU A 4 -25.67 45.76 -33.27
N ALA A 5 -26.17 44.74 -33.96
CA ALA A 5 -26.74 43.56 -33.35
C ALA A 5 -25.61 42.57 -33.01
N PHE A 6 -25.37 42.36 -31.72
CA PHE A 6 -24.47 41.30 -31.24
C PHE A 6 -25.25 39.98 -31.20
N LEU A 7 -24.85 39.04 -32.06
CA LEU A 7 -25.32 37.66 -32.05
C LEU A 7 -24.59 36.90 -30.94
N LEU A 8 -25.28 36.62 -29.84
CA LEU A 8 -24.77 35.79 -28.74
C LEU A 8 -24.86 34.32 -29.15
N VAL A 9 -23.75 33.71 -29.55
CA VAL A 9 -23.66 32.27 -29.81
C VAL A 9 -23.49 31.57 -28.46
N LEU A 10 -24.57 30.96 -27.96
CA LEU A 10 -24.56 30.10 -26.78
C LEU A 10 -23.88 28.77 -27.19
N LEU A 11 -22.60 28.61 -26.85
CA LEU A 11 -21.90 27.33 -26.95
C LEU A 11 -22.46 26.39 -25.88
N ALA A 12 -23.37 25.49 -26.26
CA ALA A 12 -23.75 24.38 -25.41
C ALA A 12 -22.53 23.48 -25.23
N VAL A 13 -21.94 23.50 -24.03
CA VAL A 13 -20.97 22.49 -23.61
C VAL A 13 -21.75 21.17 -23.55
N PRO A 14 -21.34 20.10 -24.25
CA PRO A 14 -21.99 18.81 -24.11
C PRO A 14 -21.84 18.39 -22.64
N ALA A 15 -22.97 18.20 -21.96
CA ALA A 15 -22.97 17.50 -20.69
C ALA A 15 -22.38 16.12 -20.96
N THR A 16 -21.19 15.85 -20.41
CA THR A 16 -20.64 14.50 -20.38
C THR A 16 -21.65 13.65 -19.63
N ALA A 17 -22.35 12.77 -20.35
CA ALA A 17 -23.13 11.73 -19.70
C ALA A 17 -22.16 10.94 -18.83
N SER A 18 -22.35 10.95 -17.50
CA SER A 18 -21.58 10.04 -16.64
C SER A 18 -21.95 8.62 -17.06
N ALA A 19 -20.95 7.78 -17.21
CA ALA A 19 -21.15 6.44 -17.71
C ALA A 19 -21.63 5.62 -16.52
N ALA A 20 -22.93 5.33 -16.45
CA ALA A 20 -23.50 4.57 -15.34
C ALA A 20 -22.75 3.24 -15.13
N GLU A 21 -22.60 2.86 -13.87
CA GLU A 21 -22.06 1.55 -13.47
C GLU A 21 -22.84 0.44 -14.17
N THR A 22 -22.16 -0.64 -14.54
CA THR A 22 -22.81 -1.77 -15.23
C THR A 22 -22.40 -3.11 -14.67
N ILE A 23 -23.31 -4.08 -14.73
CA ILE A 23 -23.00 -5.48 -14.46
C ILE A 23 -23.62 -6.38 -15.53
N GLY A 24 -22.83 -7.29 -16.11
CA GLY A 24 -23.31 -8.17 -17.15
C GLY A 24 -22.43 -9.40 -17.33
N ILE A 25 -22.87 -10.31 -18.19
CA ILE A 25 -22.15 -11.51 -18.56
C ILE A 25 -21.40 -11.25 -19.86
N GLU A 26 -20.08 -11.37 -19.83
CA GLU A 26 -19.20 -11.31 -20.99
C GLU A 26 -18.52 -12.68 -21.17
N GLY A 27 -19.04 -13.50 -22.10
CA GLY A 27 -18.57 -14.87 -22.27
C GLY A 27 -18.94 -15.75 -21.09
N THR A 28 -17.95 -16.22 -20.33
CA THR A 28 -18.13 -17.00 -19.08
C THR A 28 -17.75 -16.19 -17.84
N GLU A 29 -17.55 -14.88 -17.96
CA GLU A 29 -17.25 -14.00 -16.83
C GLU A 29 -18.45 -13.13 -16.51
N LEU A 30 -18.72 -12.97 -15.21
CA LEU A 30 -19.57 -11.90 -14.71
C LEU A 30 -18.69 -10.65 -14.57
N VAL A 31 -19.01 -9.60 -15.29
CA VAL A 31 -18.21 -8.38 -15.36
C VAL A 31 -18.97 -7.22 -14.72
N TYR A 32 -18.37 -6.64 -13.68
CA TYR A 32 -18.79 -5.39 -13.06
C TYR A 32 -17.86 -4.26 -13.49
N ARG A 33 -18.43 -3.12 -13.88
CA ARG A 33 -17.71 -1.92 -14.31
C ARG A 33 -18.21 -0.71 -13.53
N THR A 34 -17.32 0.03 -12.89
CA THR A 34 -17.68 1.27 -12.18
C THR A 34 -17.83 2.44 -13.15
N ASP A 35 -18.49 3.51 -12.69
CA ASP A 35 -18.50 4.78 -13.42
C ASP A 35 -17.11 5.43 -13.25
N PRO A 36 -16.35 5.65 -14.34
CA PRO A 36 -14.98 6.16 -14.24
C PRO A 36 -14.83 7.50 -13.53
N ALA A 37 -15.92 8.27 -13.41
CA ALA A 37 -15.91 9.64 -12.88
C ALA A 37 -16.64 9.78 -11.55
N ALA A 38 -17.05 8.67 -10.92
CA ALA A 38 -17.83 8.72 -9.71
C ALA A 38 -16.99 8.34 -8.49
N ASP A 39 -17.02 9.20 -7.46
CA ASP A 39 -16.32 8.98 -6.20
C ASP A 39 -17.25 8.30 -5.19
N ASP A 40 -16.73 7.34 -4.39
CA ASP A 40 -17.36 6.77 -3.19
C ASP A 40 -18.63 5.92 -3.48
N HIS A 41 -18.54 5.01 -4.44
CA HIS A 41 -19.62 4.07 -4.76
C HIS A 41 -19.44 2.73 -4.04
N GLY A 42 -20.24 2.49 -3.00
CA GLY A 42 -20.33 1.21 -2.30
C GLY A 42 -21.22 0.20 -3.04
N THR A 43 -20.61 -0.66 -3.86
CA THR A 43 -21.29 -1.77 -4.54
C THR A 43 -20.91 -3.11 -3.92
N PHE A 44 -21.92 -3.80 -3.40
CA PHE A 44 -21.80 -5.10 -2.78
C PHE A 44 -22.33 -6.19 -3.72
N LEU A 45 -21.44 -7.01 -4.25
CA LEU A 45 -21.77 -8.21 -5.02
C LEU A 45 -21.93 -9.38 -4.05
N LEU A 46 -23.17 -9.62 -3.60
CA LEU A 46 -23.50 -10.67 -2.65
C LEU A 46 -24.23 -11.81 -3.37
N MET A 47 -23.68 -13.02 -3.27
CA MET A 47 -24.37 -14.20 -3.77
C MET A 47 -25.09 -14.89 -2.60
N GLU A 48 -26.29 -14.41 -2.28
CA GLU A 48 -27.25 -15.12 -1.43
C GLU A 48 -28.44 -15.59 -2.28
N GLY A 49 -28.60 -16.90 -2.38
CA GLY A 49 -29.77 -17.52 -3.00
C GLY A 49 -29.99 -18.93 -2.47
N ASP A 50 -31.24 -19.29 -2.19
CA ASP A 50 -31.66 -20.65 -1.82
C ASP A 50 -31.37 -21.67 -2.93
N THR A 51 -31.21 -21.18 -4.17
CA THR A 51 -30.68 -21.91 -5.32
C THR A 51 -29.31 -21.33 -5.66
N LYS A 52 -28.29 -22.18 -5.82
CA LYS A 52 -26.88 -21.79 -6.06
C LYS A 52 -26.61 -21.05 -7.39
N ASP A 53 -27.65 -20.56 -8.06
CA ASP A 53 -27.65 -20.19 -9.47
C ASP A 53 -28.09 -18.74 -9.74
N GLU A 54 -28.23 -17.89 -8.70
CA GLU A 54 -28.63 -16.49 -8.84
C GLU A 54 -27.74 -15.54 -8.03
N LEU A 55 -27.26 -14.47 -8.68
CA LEU A 55 -26.50 -13.36 -8.07
C LEU A 55 -27.44 -12.24 -7.66
N PHE A 56 -27.14 -11.62 -6.51
CA PHE A 56 -27.79 -10.41 -6.05
C PHE A 56 -26.80 -9.24 -5.95
N VAL A 57 -27.14 -8.11 -6.55
CA VAL A 57 -26.32 -6.89 -6.43
C VAL A 57 -27.01 -5.91 -5.50
N ILE A 58 -26.31 -5.52 -4.43
CA ILE A 58 -26.76 -4.48 -3.51
C ILE A 58 -25.92 -3.23 -3.75
N GLY A 59 -26.54 -2.24 -4.36
CA GLY A 59 -25.91 -0.95 -4.67
C GLY A 59 -26.87 -0.11 -5.49
N GLY A 60 -26.95 1.19 -5.21
CA GLY A 60 -27.75 2.10 -6.01
C GLY A 60 -26.95 2.60 -7.20
N GLY A 61 -27.48 2.51 -8.42
CA GLY A 61 -26.86 3.13 -9.61
C GLY A 61 -26.29 2.16 -10.65
N VAL A 62 -26.27 0.86 -10.36
CA VAL A 62 -25.84 -0.16 -11.32
C VAL A 62 -26.93 -0.40 -12.37
N THR A 63 -26.52 -0.45 -13.63
CA THR A 63 -27.37 -0.76 -14.77
C THR A 63 -27.13 -2.22 -15.21
N PRO A 64 -28.19 -3.04 -15.34
CA PRO A 64 -28.02 -4.41 -15.85
C PRO A 64 -27.58 -4.39 -17.32
N GLY A 65 -26.51 -5.12 -17.60
CA GLY A 65 -25.98 -5.45 -18.90
C GLY A 65 -26.48 -6.82 -19.40
N PRO A 66 -25.85 -7.38 -20.44
CA PRO A 66 -26.25 -8.67 -21.01
C PRO A 66 -26.33 -9.77 -19.95
N GLY A 67 -27.40 -10.58 -19.96
CA GLY A 67 -27.55 -11.72 -19.03
C GLY A 67 -27.98 -11.35 -17.60
N CYS A 68 -28.23 -10.07 -17.35
CA CYS A 68 -28.76 -9.56 -16.09
C CYS A 68 -30.03 -8.75 -16.34
N GLU A 69 -30.92 -8.67 -15.34
CA GLU A 69 -32.15 -7.89 -15.42
C GLU A 69 -32.61 -7.40 -14.04
N GLY A 70 -33.55 -6.46 -14.03
CA GLY A 70 -34.15 -5.94 -12.79
C GLY A 70 -33.53 -4.65 -12.27
N VAL A 71 -34.23 -4.02 -11.31
CA VAL A 71 -33.74 -2.87 -10.53
C VAL A 71 -32.93 -3.36 -9.33
N GLU A 72 -33.41 -4.46 -8.76
CA GLU A 72 -32.66 -5.39 -7.95
C GLU A 72 -32.04 -6.37 -8.96
N ILE A 73 -30.75 -6.20 -9.26
CA ILE A 73 -30.17 -6.87 -10.42
C ILE A 73 -29.99 -8.35 -10.10
N SER A 74 -30.62 -9.18 -10.93
CA SER A 74 -30.45 -10.62 -10.98
C SER A 74 -29.69 -11.01 -12.23
N CYS A 75 -28.72 -11.90 -12.09
CA CYS A 75 -27.96 -12.48 -13.20
C CYS A 75 -27.97 -14.02 -13.08
N SER A 76 -28.15 -14.71 -14.22
CA SER A 76 -27.97 -16.17 -14.27
C SER A 76 -26.48 -16.51 -14.18
N VAL A 77 -26.06 -17.19 -13.12
CA VAL A 77 -24.64 -17.54 -12.94
C VAL A 77 -24.28 -18.93 -13.49
N ALA A 78 -25.21 -19.57 -14.19
CA ALA A 78 -24.97 -20.84 -14.84
C ALA A 78 -23.86 -20.72 -15.91
N GLY A 79 -22.78 -21.48 -15.74
CA GLY A 79 -21.64 -21.48 -16.66
C GLY A 79 -20.63 -20.34 -16.44
N ILE A 80 -20.82 -19.50 -15.41
CA ILE A 80 -19.82 -18.52 -15.00
C ILE A 80 -18.60 -19.23 -14.41
N THR A 81 -17.41 -18.76 -14.81
CA THR A 81 -16.11 -19.30 -14.40
C THR A 81 -15.28 -18.32 -13.59
N ALA A 82 -15.58 -17.02 -13.65
CA ALA A 82 -14.90 -15.98 -12.88
C ALA A 82 -15.78 -14.73 -12.72
N VAL A 83 -15.47 -13.92 -11.71
CA VAL A 83 -15.97 -12.55 -11.56
C VAL A 83 -14.84 -11.59 -11.94
N ARG A 84 -15.15 -10.61 -12.78
CA ARG A 84 -14.25 -9.54 -13.17
C ARG A 84 -14.78 -8.20 -12.68
N VAL A 85 -13.95 -7.45 -11.99
CA VAL A 85 -14.20 -6.06 -11.58
C VAL A 85 -13.26 -5.15 -12.37
N ILE A 86 -13.81 -4.11 -12.97
CA ILE A 86 -13.07 -3.10 -13.72
C ILE A 86 -13.48 -1.75 -13.18
N GLY A 87 -12.60 -1.17 -12.39
CA GLY A 87 -12.78 0.14 -11.82
C GLY A 87 -12.36 1.26 -12.77
N GLY A 88 -12.31 2.47 -12.21
CA GLY A 88 -12.35 3.73 -12.90
C GLY A 88 -11.16 4.63 -12.59
N SER A 89 -11.46 5.92 -12.45
CA SER A 89 -10.50 6.93 -11.98
C SER A 89 -10.96 7.65 -10.70
N GLY A 90 -12.04 7.15 -10.09
CA GLY A 90 -12.59 7.65 -8.84
C GLY A 90 -12.49 6.58 -7.76
N ASP A 91 -12.74 6.95 -6.51
CA ASP A 91 -12.58 6.03 -5.38
C ASP A 91 -13.66 4.93 -5.40
N GLU A 92 -13.25 3.69 -5.67
CA GLU A 92 -14.16 2.56 -5.72
C GLU A 92 -14.37 1.88 -4.35
N ASN A 93 -15.59 1.42 -4.07
CA ASN A 93 -15.87 0.62 -2.87
C ASN A 93 -16.62 -0.66 -3.26
N VAL A 94 -15.87 -1.75 -3.45
CA VAL A 94 -16.39 -2.98 -4.02
C VAL A 94 -16.18 -4.17 -3.10
N GLU A 95 -17.25 -4.90 -2.83
CA GLU A 95 -17.19 -6.19 -2.13
C GLU A 95 -17.65 -7.33 -3.03
N VAL A 96 -16.85 -8.39 -3.14
CA VAL A 96 -17.16 -9.59 -3.92
C VAL A 96 -17.20 -10.81 -3.01
N ARG A 97 -18.34 -11.51 -2.98
CA ARG A 97 -18.47 -12.78 -2.27
C ARG A 97 -19.02 -13.86 -3.18
N GLY A 98 -18.23 -14.91 -3.42
CA GLY A 98 -18.72 -16.07 -4.16
C GLY A 98 -17.69 -17.17 -4.41
N PRO A 99 -18.13 -18.32 -4.92
CA PRO A 99 -17.29 -19.49 -5.14
C PRO A 99 -16.40 -19.41 -6.40
N TRP A 100 -16.32 -18.27 -7.07
CA TRP A 100 -15.54 -18.11 -8.31
C TRP A 100 -14.23 -17.35 -8.11
N PRO A 101 -13.20 -17.66 -8.90
CA PRO A 101 -12.07 -16.77 -9.14
C PRO A 101 -12.48 -15.31 -9.29
N VAL A 102 -11.74 -14.42 -8.65
CA VAL A 102 -11.92 -12.97 -8.77
C VAL A 102 -10.74 -12.34 -9.52
N ILE A 103 -11.05 -11.49 -10.49
CA ILE A 103 -10.05 -10.69 -11.21
C ILE A 103 -10.47 -9.22 -11.09
N ALA A 104 -9.67 -8.39 -10.44
CA ALA A 104 -9.98 -6.98 -10.26
C ALA A 104 -8.83 -6.09 -10.75
N ASP A 105 -9.19 -5.03 -11.46
CA ASP A 105 -8.34 -3.91 -11.83
C ASP A 105 -9.15 -2.67 -11.46
N LEU A 106 -8.81 -2.03 -10.34
CA LEU A 106 -9.62 -0.95 -9.77
C LEU A 106 -9.27 0.39 -10.43
N GLY A 107 -8.05 0.56 -10.92
CA GLY A 107 -7.73 1.72 -11.75
C GLY A 107 -7.09 2.79 -10.90
N ALA A 108 -7.57 4.03 -10.94
CA ALA A 108 -7.02 5.10 -10.11
C ALA A 108 -8.06 5.61 -9.12
N GLY A 109 -7.62 6.09 -7.97
CA GLY A 109 -8.50 6.43 -6.85
C GLY A 109 -8.01 5.75 -5.58
N ASP A 110 -8.50 6.21 -4.44
CA ASP A 110 -8.22 5.56 -3.16
C ASP A 110 -9.26 4.45 -2.93
N ASP A 111 -8.96 3.22 -3.40
CA ASP A 111 -9.96 2.18 -3.52
C ASP A 111 -10.13 1.33 -2.26
N LEU A 112 -11.37 0.94 -1.97
CA LEU A 112 -11.73 -0.02 -0.95
C LEU A 112 -12.26 -1.30 -1.59
N PHE A 113 -11.47 -2.37 -1.56
CA PHE A 113 -11.84 -3.65 -2.15
C PHE A 113 -11.82 -4.79 -1.15
N SER A 114 -12.88 -5.60 -1.16
CA SER A 114 -12.96 -6.82 -0.37
C SER A 114 -13.37 -8.00 -1.24
N ALA A 115 -12.67 -9.14 -1.13
CA ALA A 115 -13.07 -10.35 -1.83
C ALA A 115 -12.99 -11.62 -0.97
N THR A 116 -14.03 -12.45 -1.02
CA THR A 116 -13.99 -13.84 -0.56
C THR A 116 -14.09 -14.75 -1.78
N ALA A 117 -12.99 -15.46 -2.10
CA ALA A 117 -12.86 -16.20 -3.36
C ALA A 117 -11.92 -17.42 -3.21
N PRO A 118 -12.00 -18.43 -4.10
CA PRO A 118 -11.09 -19.56 -4.11
C PRO A 118 -9.67 -19.24 -4.64
N ASN A 119 -9.56 -18.16 -5.42
CA ASN A 119 -8.33 -17.54 -5.87
C ASN A 119 -8.65 -16.12 -6.34
N ALA A 120 -7.66 -15.24 -6.35
CA ALA A 120 -7.85 -13.86 -6.79
C ALA A 120 -6.59 -13.26 -7.44
N VAL A 121 -6.80 -12.40 -8.42
CA VAL A 121 -5.79 -11.49 -8.98
C VAL A 121 -6.37 -10.08 -8.91
N ILE A 122 -5.80 -9.25 -8.05
CA ILE A 122 -6.33 -7.91 -7.74
C ILE A 122 -5.19 -6.91 -7.93
N ALA A 123 -5.47 -5.84 -8.67
CA ALA A 123 -4.64 -4.64 -8.74
C ALA A 123 -5.49 -3.45 -8.26
N GLY A 124 -5.00 -2.72 -7.27
CA GLY A 124 -5.58 -1.43 -6.86
C GLY A 124 -5.31 -0.40 -7.93
N GLY A 125 -4.05 0.01 -8.04
CA GLY A 125 -3.55 0.90 -9.09
C GLY A 125 -2.96 2.17 -8.47
N PRO A 126 -3.11 3.36 -9.07
CA PRO A 126 -2.66 4.59 -8.43
C PRO A 126 -3.67 5.16 -7.43
N GLY A 127 -3.26 5.31 -6.18
CA GLY A 127 -4.04 5.84 -5.06
C GLY A 127 -3.68 5.11 -3.76
N ASP A 128 -4.19 5.57 -2.63
CA ASP A 128 -3.93 4.94 -1.33
C ASP A 128 -4.99 3.84 -1.07
N ASP A 129 -4.70 2.61 -1.54
CA ASP A 129 -5.70 1.54 -1.61
C ASP A 129 -5.82 0.71 -0.33
N ARG A 130 -7.01 0.14 -0.13
CA ARG A 130 -7.30 -0.85 0.91
C ARG A 130 -7.88 -2.13 0.30
N LEU A 131 -7.06 -3.17 0.27
CA LEU A 131 -7.37 -4.45 -0.37
C LEU A 131 -7.43 -5.57 0.67
N ASP A 132 -8.63 -6.03 0.99
CA ASP A 132 -8.89 -7.08 1.99
C ASP A 132 -9.36 -8.39 1.31
N VAL A 133 -8.51 -9.43 1.29
CA VAL A 133 -8.80 -10.69 0.61
C VAL A 133 -8.93 -11.85 1.60
N TYR A 134 -10.01 -12.59 1.50
CA TYR A 134 -10.38 -13.69 2.37
C TYR A 134 -10.35 -15.00 1.60
N ASN A 135 -9.64 -15.98 2.16
CA ASN A 135 -9.63 -17.33 1.63
C ASN A 135 -10.77 -18.15 2.23
N GLU A 136 -11.59 -18.79 1.40
CA GLU A 136 -12.47 -19.86 1.86
C GLU A 136 -11.65 -21.11 2.22
N ALA A 137 -11.99 -21.78 3.32
CA ALA A 137 -11.21 -22.92 3.80
C ALA A 137 -11.05 -24.01 2.71
N ALA A 138 -9.80 -24.42 2.45
CA ALA A 138 -9.38 -25.37 1.42
C ALA A 138 -9.34 -24.85 -0.04
N ALA A 139 -9.34 -23.53 -0.27
CA ALA A 139 -9.18 -23.05 -1.63
C ALA A 139 -7.80 -23.34 -2.25
N PRO A 140 -7.74 -23.56 -3.57
CA PRO A 140 -6.51 -23.97 -4.25
C PRO A 140 -5.46 -22.86 -4.38
N GLY A 141 -5.85 -21.57 -4.28
CA GLY A 141 -5.00 -20.47 -4.73
C GLY A 141 -4.75 -20.51 -6.25
N PRO A 142 -3.83 -19.69 -6.78
CA PRO A 142 -3.01 -18.70 -6.09
C PRO A 142 -3.78 -17.42 -5.71
N PHE A 143 -3.16 -16.54 -4.94
CA PHE A 143 -3.69 -15.20 -4.69
C PHE A 143 -2.61 -14.18 -5.00
N GLN A 144 -2.92 -13.19 -5.83
CA GLN A 144 -2.03 -12.10 -6.19
C GLN A 144 -2.77 -10.80 -5.90
N VAL A 145 -2.23 -10.03 -4.97
CA VAL A 145 -2.79 -8.73 -4.59
C VAL A 145 -1.67 -7.71 -4.74
N ASP A 146 -1.90 -6.70 -5.57
CA ASP A 146 -0.99 -5.59 -5.85
C ASP A 146 -1.68 -4.28 -5.46
N GLY A 147 -1.06 -3.51 -4.57
CA GLY A 147 -1.53 -2.17 -4.18
C GLY A 147 -1.34 -1.23 -5.35
N GLY A 148 -0.09 -0.93 -5.67
CA GLY A 148 0.26 -0.23 -6.90
C GLY A 148 1.13 0.98 -6.62
N VAL A 149 0.59 2.19 -6.81
CA VAL A 149 1.29 3.44 -6.49
C VAL A 149 0.47 4.20 -5.47
N GLY A 150 0.99 4.36 -4.26
CA GLY A 150 0.31 5.01 -3.14
C GLY A 150 0.64 4.30 -1.83
N ASP A 151 0.19 4.83 -0.71
CA ASP A 151 0.45 4.24 0.60
C ASP A 151 -0.62 3.16 0.91
N ASP A 152 -0.39 1.93 0.45
CA ASP A 152 -1.43 0.90 0.39
C ASP A 152 -1.57 0.06 1.68
N THR A 153 -2.76 -0.50 1.89
CA THR A 153 -3.02 -1.51 2.93
C THR A 153 -3.57 -2.80 2.33
N LEU A 154 -2.76 -3.85 2.34
CA LEU A 154 -3.11 -5.17 1.83
C LEU A 154 -3.26 -6.16 2.97
N THR A 155 -4.44 -6.75 3.11
CA THR A 155 -4.70 -7.81 4.10
C THR A 155 -5.07 -9.11 3.39
N PHE A 156 -4.43 -10.21 3.78
CA PHE A 156 -4.87 -11.55 3.43
C PHE A 156 -5.31 -12.34 4.66
N ALA A 157 -6.55 -12.79 4.66
CA ALA A 157 -7.16 -13.57 5.74
C ALA A 157 -7.24 -15.05 5.34
N GLY A 158 -6.20 -15.82 5.68
CA GLY A 158 -6.14 -17.27 5.48
C GLY A 158 -4.75 -17.78 5.11
N ARG A 159 -4.68 -19.03 4.64
CA ARG A 159 -3.47 -19.62 4.01
C ARG A 159 -3.86 -20.41 2.77
N ALA A 160 -3.18 -20.17 1.65
CA ALA A 160 -3.32 -20.90 0.40
C ALA A 160 -1.94 -21.00 -0.30
N PRO A 161 -1.73 -22.00 -1.16
CA PRO A 161 -0.54 -22.03 -2.03
C PRO A 161 -0.45 -20.78 -2.90
N GLY A 162 0.75 -20.20 -3.02
CA GLY A 162 1.02 -19.13 -3.98
C GLY A 162 0.38 -17.78 -3.66
N VAL A 163 0.22 -17.44 -2.38
CA VAL A 163 -0.23 -16.10 -1.96
C VAL A 163 0.94 -15.12 -2.06
N THR A 164 0.72 -14.03 -2.80
CA THR A 164 1.64 -12.91 -2.97
C THR A 164 0.91 -11.61 -2.66
N LEU A 165 1.46 -10.82 -1.74
CA LEU A 165 1.05 -9.45 -1.47
C LEU A 165 2.15 -8.52 -1.95
N ASN A 166 1.86 -7.64 -2.90
CA ASN A 166 2.77 -6.64 -3.44
C ASN A 166 2.29 -5.25 -3.04
N GLY A 167 3.10 -4.53 -2.26
CA GLY A 167 2.78 -3.16 -1.85
C GLY A 167 2.86 -2.20 -3.04
N GLY A 168 4.00 -2.22 -3.73
CA GLY A 168 4.22 -1.36 -4.89
C GLY A 168 5.13 -0.18 -4.55
N GLU A 169 4.85 1.02 -5.06
CA GLU A 169 5.55 2.25 -4.66
C GLU A 169 4.75 3.00 -3.59
N GLY A 170 5.30 3.19 -2.39
CA GLY A 170 4.63 3.90 -1.29
C GLY A 170 5.01 3.33 0.07
N ASP A 171 4.56 3.92 1.16
CA ASP A 171 4.82 3.43 2.52
C ASP A 171 3.74 2.40 2.95
N ASP A 172 3.81 1.18 2.41
CA ASP A 172 2.70 0.20 2.49
C ASP A 172 2.59 -0.59 3.82
N LEU A 173 1.42 -1.15 4.07
CA LEU A 173 1.15 -2.16 5.10
C LEU A 173 0.64 -3.46 4.48
N LEU A 174 1.44 -4.53 4.58
CA LEU A 174 1.06 -5.86 4.10
C LEU A 174 0.87 -6.80 5.30
N ALA A 175 -0.31 -7.40 5.45
CA ALA A 175 -0.69 -8.10 6.67
C ALA A 175 -1.41 -9.44 6.44
N LEU A 176 -1.21 -10.36 7.38
CA LEU A 176 -2.03 -11.57 7.54
C LEU A 176 -2.98 -11.42 8.73
N ALA A 177 -4.29 -11.55 8.50
CA ALA A 177 -5.30 -11.37 9.54
C ALA A 177 -5.74 -12.67 10.25
N LEU A 178 -5.52 -13.84 9.64
CA LEU A 178 -5.93 -15.14 10.22
C LEU A 178 -4.85 -16.22 10.00
N THR A 179 -4.40 -16.83 11.11
CA THR A 179 -3.40 -17.91 11.09
C THR A 179 -4.09 -19.28 10.99
N GLY A 180 -4.15 -19.86 9.78
CA GLY A 180 -4.54 -21.27 9.60
C GLY A 180 -3.45 -22.24 10.09
N PRO A 181 -3.71 -23.56 10.16
CA PRO A 181 -2.67 -24.54 10.53
C PRO A 181 -1.45 -24.33 9.63
N GLY A 182 -0.33 -23.98 10.29
CA GLY A 182 0.87 -23.45 9.64
C GLY A 182 1.45 -24.38 8.57
N GLY A 183 2.10 -23.81 7.56
CA GLY A 183 2.91 -24.59 6.61
C GLY A 183 3.04 -24.00 5.21
N VAL A 184 2.12 -23.12 4.79
CA VAL A 184 2.19 -22.50 3.46
C VAL A 184 2.65 -21.05 3.58
N PRO A 185 3.87 -20.71 3.13
CA PRO A 185 4.41 -19.36 3.28
C PRO A 185 3.76 -18.38 2.32
N VAL A 186 3.55 -17.16 2.78
CA VAL A 186 3.14 -16.00 1.97
C VAL A 186 4.37 -15.24 1.48
N ASP A 187 4.33 -14.76 0.24
CA ASP A 187 5.33 -13.84 -0.31
C ASP A 187 4.89 -12.39 -0.09
N PHE A 188 5.70 -11.60 0.61
CA PHE A 188 5.52 -10.15 0.73
C PHE A 188 6.52 -9.45 -0.18
N ILE A 189 6.05 -8.70 -1.18
CA ILE A 189 6.86 -7.88 -2.07
C ILE A 189 6.59 -6.44 -1.70
N CYS A 190 7.46 -5.81 -0.90
CA CYS A 190 7.11 -4.49 -0.38
C CYS A 190 7.52 -3.32 -1.28
N GLY A 191 8.41 -3.53 -2.25
CA GLY A 191 8.71 -2.50 -3.25
C GLY A 191 9.51 -1.29 -2.70
N PRO A 192 9.46 -0.13 -3.38
CA PRO A 192 10.09 1.10 -2.91
C PRO A 192 9.25 1.86 -1.87
N GLY A 193 9.68 1.82 -0.61
CA GLY A 193 9.07 2.66 0.43
C GLY A 193 9.59 2.35 1.83
N ALA A 194 8.85 2.79 2.84
CA ALA A 194 9.06 2.46 4.26
C ALA A 194 7.99 1.48 4.77
N ASP A 195 7.83 0.40 4.03
CA ASP A 195 6.78 -0.60 4.15
C ASP A 195 6.87 -1.41 5.45
N ARG A 196 5.74 -2.00 5.83
CA ARG A 196 5.57 -2.81 7.03
C ARG A 196 4.88 -4.11 6.70
N THR A 197 5.42 -5.21 7.23
CA THR A 197 4.81 -6.53 7.12
C THR A 197 4.33 -7.04 8.48
N ILE A 198 3.13 -7.60 8.52
CA ILE A 198 2.61 -8.39 9.64
C ILE A 198 2.41 -9.83 9.13
N GLY A 199 3.41 -10.68 9.32
CA GLY A 199 3.39 -12.09 8.92
C GLY A 199 3.98 -13.01 9.99
N GLU A 200 4.00 -14.30 9.71
CA GLU A 200 4.62 -15.33 10.54
C GLU A 200 6.10 -15.57 10.16
N PRO A 201 6.90 -16.21 11.03
CA PRO A 201 8.33 -16.45 10.76
C PRO A 201 8.65 -17.22 9.48
N GLN A 202 7.73 -18.06 8.98
CA GLN A 202 7.93 -18.79 7.71
C GLN A 202 7.66 -17.95 6.45
N ASP A 203 7.01 -16.80 6.58
CA ASP A 203 6.63 -15.98 5.44
C ASP A 203 7.87 -15.25 4.87
N ARG A 204 7.83 -14.99 3.57
CA ARG A 204 8.99 -14.56 2.79
C ARG A 204 8.89 -13.06 2.53
N ASN A 205 9.61 -12.29 3.33
CA ASN A 205 9.72 -10.85 3.16
C ASN A 205 10.73 -10.51 2.05
N GLY A 206 10.25 -9.83 1.02
CA GLY A 206 11.04 -9.30 -0.08
C GLY A 206 11.89 -8.07 0.31
N ASP A 207 12.63 -7.58 -0.67
CA ASP A 207 13.32 -6.29 -0.57
C ASP A 207 12.30 -5.16 -0.37
N GLY A 208 12.51 -4.28 0.62
CA GLY A 208 11.57 -3.18 0.95
C GLY A 208 11.00 -3.33 2.36
N CYS A 209 10.60 -4.54 2.71
CA CYS A 209 9.92 -4.91 3.96
C CYS A 209 10.73 -4.71 5.25
N ALA A 210 12.04 -4.47 5.13
CA ALA A 210 12.93 -4.23 6.25
C ALA A 210 13.17 -2.74 6.43
N ARG A 211 12.97 -2.25 7.67
CA ARG A 211 13.24 -0.86 8.07
C ARG A 211 14.46 -0.31 7.33
N PRO A 212 14.35 0.86 6.65
CA PRO A 212 15.43 1.44 5.83
C PRO A 212 16.78 1.51 6.55
N VAL A 213 16.74 1.65 7.89
CA VAL A 213 17.89 1.59 8.78
C VAL A 213 17.78 0.37 9.69
N THR A 214 18.79 -0.50 9.63
CA THR A 214 18.89 -1.71 10.49
C THR A 214 19.80 -1.50 11.70
N GLY A 215 20.44 -0.33 11.82
CA GLY A 215 21.27 0.03 12.97
C GLY A 215 22.41 0.98 12.61
N LEU A 216 23.48 0.97 13.42
CA LEU A 216 24.70 1.76 13.21
C LEU A 216 25.90 0.82 12.96
N THR A 217 26.63 0.96 11.86
CA THR A 217 27.89 0.22 11.61
C THR A 217 29.11 0.92 12.23
N SER A 218 30.20 0.17 12.37
CA SER A 218 31.41 0.51 13.15
C SER A 218 32.00 1.89 12.84
N LEU A 219 32.54 2.53 13.88
CA LEU A 219 33.18 3.85 13.84
C LEU A 219 34.54 3.81 13.13
N ARG A 220 34.55 3.79 11.79
CA ARG A 220 35.80 3.95 11.00
C ARG A 220 35.79 5.35 10.34
N ARG A 221 36.62 6.26 10.86
CA ARG A 221 36.95 7.65 10.40
C ARG A 221 36.38 8.16 9.05
N VAL A 222 35.93 9.43 9.02
CA VAL A 222 36.07 10.56 8.00
C VAL A 222 34.76 11.41 8.01
N ASP A 223 34.61 12.66 7.56
CA ASP A 223 35.18 13.95 7.99
C ASP A 223 34.07 15.04 7.96
N ARG A 224 33.76 15.65 9.12
CA ARG A 224 33.01 16.92 9.34
C ARG A 224 32.93 17.22 10.85
N ARG A 225 33.01 18.49 11.22
CA ARG A 225 33.03 18.98 12.62
C ARG A 225 31.61 19.02 13.17
N PHE A 226 31.32 18.28 14.25
CA PHE A 226 30.30 18.70 15.21
C PHE A 226 30.80 20.00 15.83
N ARG A 227 29.92 21.00 16.00
CA ARG A 227 30.37 22.31 16.48
C ARG A 227 30.94 22.26 17.90
N GLU A 228 30.54 21.32 18.77
CA GLU A 228 30.94 21.39 20.20
C GLU A 228 31.18 20.03 20.92
N GLY A 229 31.29 18.90 20.20
CA GLY A 229 31.34 17.56 20.82
C GLY A 229 32.67 16.81 20.70
N ARG A 230 33.76 17.30 21.31
CA ARG A 230 35.03 16.56 21.40
C ARG A 230 35.05 15.75 22.70
N LEU A 231 35.17 14.43 22.62
CA LEU A 231 35.46 13.62 23.80
C LEU A 231 36.90 13.92 24.24
N GLU A 232 37.08 14.43 25.46
CA GLU A 232 38.41 14.74 26.00
C GLU A 232 39.19 13.48 26.41
N ALA A 233 38.46 12.41 26.74
CA ALA A 233 38.99 11.09 27.07
C ALA A 233 38.13 10.00 26.41
N PRO A 234 38.65 8.78 26.23
CA PRO A 234 37.85 7.64 25.79
C PRO A 234 36.64 7.44 26.70
N ALA A 235 35.46 7.24 26.12
CA ALA A 235 34.23 7.11 26.88
C ALA A 235 33.29 6.06 26.26
N ARG A 236 32.54 5.39 27.14
CA ARG A 236 31.38 4.61 26.71
C ARG A 236 30.26 5.59 26.38
N THR A 237 29.86 5.62 25.12
CA THR A 237 28.87 6.57 24.62
C THR A 237 27.69 5.84 24.01
N THR A 238 26.47 6.27 24.34
CA THR A 238 25.26 5.85 23.61
C THR A 238 24.93 6.91 22.57
N VAL A 239 24.83 6.48 21.31
CA VAL A 239 24.33 7.27 20.20
C VAL A 239 22.90 6.84 19.92
N THR A 240 21.99 7.81 19.88
CA THR A 240 20.58 7.60 19.51
C THR A 240 20.27 8.51 18.32
N LEU A 241 19.66 7.94 17.29
CA LEU A 241 19.14 8.67 16.13
C LEU A 241 17.62 8.60 16.12
N ARG A 242 16.95 9.73 15.95
CA ARG A 242 15.48 9.82 15.87
C ARG A 242 15.03 10.56 14.60
N ARG A 243 13.85 10.19 14.09
CA ARG A 243 13.22 10.83 12.91
C ARG A 243 12.79 12.24 13.27
N ARG A 244 12.95 13.15 12.31
CA ARG A 244 12.43 14.52 12.37
C ARG A 244 11.20 14.59 11.45
N THR A 245 10.13 15.25 11.91
CA THR A 245 8.98 15.54 11.06
C THR A 245 9.31 16.66 10.07
N ALA A 246 8.54 16.78 8.99
CA ALA A 246 8.71 17.84 7.99
C ALA A 246 8.62 19.27 8.58
N ARG A 247 7.93 19.43 9.72
CA ARG A 247 7.79 20.71 10.46
C ARG A 247 8.92 20.99 11.45
N GLY A 248 9.92 20.11 11.48
CA GLY A 248 11.14 20.32 12.24
C GLY A 248 11.11 19.84 13.69
N THR A 249 10.04 19.19 14.12
CA THR A 249 9.89 18.59 15.45
C THR A 249 10.52 17.20 15.48
N VAL A 250 11.17 16.81 16.58
CA VAL A 250 11.64 15.43 16.76
C VAL A 250 10.42 14.56 17.08
N ASP A 251 10.08 13.65 16.19
CA ASP A 251 8.89 12.79 16.29
C ASP A 251 9.02 11.70 17.39
N GLY A 252 10.15 11.67 18.11
CA GLY A 252 10.46 10.64 19.10
C GLY A 252 10.80 9.27 18.50
N THR A 253 10.36 8.99 17.27
CA THR A 253 10.57 7.74 16.53
C THR A 253 12.06 7.39 16.46
N LEU A 254 12.43 6.28 17.12
CA LEU A 254 13.79 5.78 17.17
C LEU A 254 14.18 5.15 15.83
N ILE A 255 15.16 5.73 15.15
CA ILE A 255 15.74 5.19 13.91
C ILE A 255 16.81 4.15 14.24
N ALA A 256 17.74 4.49 15.14
CA ALA A 256 18.80 3.58 15.54
C ALA A 256 19.37 3.97 16.91
N ARG A 257 19.83 2.99 17.68
CA ARG A 257 20.55 3.20 18.93
C ARG A 257 21.73 2.26 19.03
N ARG A 258 22.90 2.77 19.43
CA ARG A 258 24.06 1.92 19.71
C ARG A 258 24.89 2.49 20.84
N THR A 259 25.33 1.62 21.74
CA THR A 259 26.35 1.94 22.74
C THR A 259 27.70 1.43 22.25
N VAL A 260 28.70 2.32 22.26
CA VAL A 260 30.05 2.04 21.74
C VAL A 260 31.09 2.60 22.70
N GLN A 261 32.29 2.03 22.68
CA GLN A 261 33.46 2.68 23.24
C GLN A 261 34.03 3.61 22.17
N ALA A 262 33.99 4.91 22.44
CA ALA A 262 34.53 5.93 21.55
C ALA A 262 35.87 6.43 22.12
N PRO A 263 36.94 6.51 21.30
CA PRO A 263 38.18 7.14 21.73
C PRO A 263 37.98 8.64 21.96
N ALA A 264 38.94 9.27 22.65
CA ALA A 264 39.00 10.73 22.71
C ALA A 264 39.05 11.32 21.29
N GLY A 265 38.36 12.43 21.08
CA GLY A 265 38.26 13.11 19.78
C GLY A 265 36.83 13.24 19.25
N PRO A 266 36.67 13.59 17.97
CA PRO A 266 35.36 13.79 17.34
C PRO A 266 34.63 12.46 17.15
N LEU A 267 33.36 12.43 17.54
CA LEU A 267 32.48 11.28 17.33
C LEU A 267 31.92 11.29 15.90
N ARG A 268 31.87 10.11 15.29
CA ARG A 268 31.32 9.88 13.94
C ARG A 268 30.27 8.79 14.04
N VAL A 269 29.35 8.68 13.09
CA VAL A 269 28.32 7.63 13.12
C VAL A 269 28.01 7.25 11.69
N GLN A 270 27.97 5.95 11.37
CA GLN A 270 27.54 5.45 10.07
C GLN A 270 26.24 4.67 10.23
N LEU A 271 25.26 4.97 9.37
CA LEU A 271 24.03 4.20 9.30
C LEU A 271 24.30 2.86 8.62
N LYS A 272 23.83 1.77 9.23
CA LYS A 272 23.68 0.48 8.57
C LYS A 272 22.33 0.50 7.87
N THR A 273 22.37 0.49 6.56
CA THR A 273 21.18 0.58 5.69
C THR A 273 20.96 -0.74 4.97
N THR A 274 19.70 -1.11 4.73
CA THR A 274 19.35 -2.22 3.84
C THR A 274 19.61 -1.83 2.37
N ALA A 275 19.42 -2.76 1.43
CA ALA A 275 19.43 -2.41 0.00
C ALA A 275 18.35 -1.37 -0.32
N ALA A 276 17.12 -1.59 0.18
CA ALA A 276 16.03 -0.63 0.11
C ALA A 276 16.39 0.71 0.76
N GLY A 277 16.94 0.72 1.98
CA GLY A 277 17.37 1.95 2.65
C GLY A 277 18.45 2.73 1.91
N ARG A 278 19.34 2.05 1.17
CA ARG A 278 20.30 2.74 0.26
C ARG A 278 19.60 3.35 -0.95
N ARG A 279 18.60 2.68 -1.53
CA ARG A 279 17.80 3.22 -2.65
C ARG A 279 16.99 4.44 -2.21
N ALA A 280 16.32 4.36 -1.06
CA ALA A 280 15.58 5.47 -0.46
C ALA A 280 16.48 6.69 -0.19
N LEU A 281 17.66 6.48 0.42
CA LEU A 281 18.65 7.55 0.65
C LEU A 281 19.30 8.11 -0.63
N ARG A 282 19.16 7.46 -1.78
CA ARG A 282 19.57 8.01 -3.09
C ARG A 282 18.50 8.93 -3.66
N ARG A 283 17.22 8.54 -3.57
CA ARG A 283 16.08 9.35 -4.00
C ARG A 283 15.91 10.59 -3.10
N THR A 284 16.18 10.43 -1.80
CA THR A 284 16.11 11.52 -0.81
C THR A 284 17.47 11.67 -0.10
N PRO A 285 18.42 12.45 -0.66
CA PRO A 285 19.83 12.45 -0.23
C PRO A 285 20.10 13.09 1.12
N LYS A 286 19.08 13.67 1.77
CA LYS A 286 19.17 14.35 3.05
C LYS A 286 18.20 13.71 4.02
N LEU A 287 18.71 12.93 4.97
CA LEU A 287 17.94 12.42 6.10
C LEU A 287 18.23 13.29 7.32
N PRO A 288 17.36 14.26 7.67
CA PRO A 288 17.50 14.99 8.93
C PRO A 288 17.21 14.05 10.10
N VAL A 289 18.16 13.91 11.01
CA VAL A 289 17.99 13.12 12.22
C VAL A 289 18.40 13.94 13.44
N TRP A 290 17.76 13.63 14.56
CA TRP A 290 18.22 14.13 15.86
C TRP A 290 19.21 13.15 16.45
N ALA A 291 20.44 13.59 16.71
CA ALA A 291 21.48 12.77 17.32
C ALA A 291 21.69 13.18 18.78
N SER A 292 21.58 12.23 19.70
CA SER A 292 21.97 12.43 21.10
C SER A 292 23.13 11.53 21.47
N ILE A 293 24.14 12.10 22.13
CA ILE A 293 25.30 11.39 22.68
C ILE A 293 25.23 11.48 24.20
N ARG A 294 25.23 10.33 24.87
CA ARG A 294 25.28 10.27 26.34
C ARG A 294 26.54 9.54 26.79
N THR A 295 27.32 10.18 27.64
CA THR A 295 28.48 9.60 28.35
C THR A 295 28.11 9.32 29.81
N ARG A 296 29.07 8.84 30.62
CA ARG A 296 28.88 8.71 32.08
C ARG A 296 28.81 10.06 32.79
N THR A 297 29.45 11.08 32.25
CA THR A 297 29.67 12.38 32.91
C THR A 297 28.83 13.50 32.31
N GLY A 298 28.11 13.26 31.22
CA GLY A 298 27.24 14.26 30.59
C GLY A 298 26.50 13.73 29.37
N SER A 299 25.68 14.60 28.78
CA SER A 299 25.00 14.33 27.50
C SER A 299 25.01 15.57 26.64
N ASP A 300 25.09 15.36 25.33
CA ASP A 300 24.99 16.39 24.31
C ASP A 300 24.03 15.92 23.21
N SER A 301 23.38 16.85 22.51
CA SER A 301 22.49 16.53 21.42
C SER A 301 22.48 17.64 20.37
N ALA A 302 22.50 17.23 19.11
CA ALA A 302 22.44 18.16 17.99
C ALA A 302 21.62 17.57 16.83
N GLU A 303 21.06 18.47 16.03
CA GLU A 303 20.53 18.09 14.73
C GLU A 303 21.68 17.73 13.78
N VAL A 304 21.52 16.63 13.07
CA VAL A 304 22.48 16.17 12.07
C VAL A 304 21.73 15.83 10.79
N ILE A 305 22.13 16.44 9.68
CA ILE A 305 21.66 16.02 8.37
C ILE A 305 22.60 14.93 7.89
N PHE A 306 22.10 13.70 7.81
CA PHE A 306 22.81 12.64 7.08
C PHE A 306 22.67 12.94 5.59
N ALA A 307 23.69 13.59 5.05
CA ALA A 307 23.89 13.66 3.62
C ALA A 307 24.42 12.29 3.16
N SER A 308 23.65 11.59 2.34
CA SER A 308 24.11 10.44 1.59
C SER A 308 25.34 10.85 0.78
N LYS A 309 26.55 10.56 1.29
CA LYS A 309 27.71 10.32 0.45
C LYS A 309 27.75 8.83 0.16
N LEU A 310 26.71 8.31 -0.48
CA LEU A 310 26.78 7.01 -1.14
C LEU A 310 27.62 7.23 -2.40
N GLY A 311 28.95 7.22 -2.22
CA GLY A 311 29.88 6.85 -3.29
C GLY A 311 29.74 5.37 -3.58
#